data_AF-A0A2A2R975-F1
#
_entry.id   AF-A0A2A2R975-F1
#
_cell.length_a   1.000
_cell.length_b   1.000
_cell.length_c   1.000
_cell.angle_alpha   90.00
_cell.angle_beta   90.00
_cell.angle_gamma   90.00
#
_symmetry.space_group_name_H-M   'P 1'
#
loop_
_entity.id
_entity.type
_entity.pdbx_description
1 polymer ?
#
loop_
_entity_poly.entity_id
_entity_poly.type
_entity_poly.pdbx_seq_one_letter_code
_entity_poly.pdbx_strand_id
1 'polypeptide(L)'
;MIIRRIFLSLLGLGSFAFVHAADLLPIAAELANTAMPYVYGSGDVARGGLDCSGFVQVVFRRAYGLELPDEAGKQYLYLREHGRVWDATTGWKLEELQPGDLIFWSGTHPTNRPSPITHVMIYMGKNTMAGSQNAGKRLNGTGNGVGFFRCHPTPPTGNPLIDQEPFRQKLHLYAYGRVTPPVATQP
;
A
#
# COMPACT_ATOMS: atom_id res chain seq x y z
N MET A 1 37.56 50.76 25.25
CA MET A 1 38.02 50.25 23.93
C MET A 1 37.49 48.82 23.80
N ILE A 2 36.32 48.59 23.18
CA ILE A 2 36.14 48.24 21.75
C ILE A 2 36.90 46.93 21.48
N ILE A 3 36.31 45.75 21.20
CA ILE A 3 35.44 45.37 20.07
C ILE A 3 34.67 44.09 20.41
N ARG A 4 33.35 44.10 20.13
CA ARG A 4 32.44 42.95 20.04
C ARG A 4 32.88 42.00 18.92
N ARG A 5 32.96 40.69 19.19
CA ARG A 5 32.90 39.66 18.13
C ARG A 5 31.59 38.89 18.26
N ILE A 6 30.60 39.37 17.52
CA ILE A 6 29.35 38.66 17.27
C ILE A 6 29.69 37.58 16.24
N PHE A 7 29.66 36.31 16.65
CA PHE A 7 29.60 35.20 15.70
C PHE A 7 28.14 35.06 15.26
N LEU A 8 27.83 35.65 14.11
CA LEU A 8 26.57 35.44 13.42
C LEU A 8 26.70 34.11 12.65
N SER A 9 26.28 33.01 13.27
CA SER A 9 26.12 31.73 12.58
C SER A 9 24.81 31.79 11.78
N LEU A 10 24.93 32.11 10.50
CA LEU A 10 23.86 31.91 9.52
C LEU A 10 23.93 30.48 8.96
N LEU A 11 22.74 29.90 8.84
CA LEU A 11 22.35 28.88 7.86
C LEU A 11 22.81 27.44 8.09
N GLY A 12 21.85 26.66 8.58
CA GLY A 12 21.80 25.22 8.44
C GLY A 12 20.45 24.68 8.87
N LEU A 13 19.33 25.34 8.52
CA LEU A 13 18.01 24.71 8.58
C LEU A 13 17.95 23.67 7.45
N GLY A 14 18.65 22.56 7.65
CA GLY A 14 18.35 21.33 6.94
C GLY A 14 16.96 20.92 7.40
N SER A 15 15.96 21.17 6.56
CA SER A 15 14.65 20.53 6.68
C SER A 15 14.87 19.04 6.49
N PHE A 16 15.20 18.33 7.56
CA PHE A 16 15.09 16.88 7.60
C PHE A 16 13.59 16.59 7.61
N ALA A 17 13.05 16.34 6.42
CA ALA A 17 11.65 16.03 6.22
C ALA A 17 11.28 14.87 7.14
N PHE A 18 10.41 15.17 8.11
CA PHE A 18 9.76 14.14 8.90
C PHE A 18 8.99 13.24 7.95
N VAL A 19 9.48 12.03 7.73
CA VAL A 19 8.82 11.09 6.83
C VAL A 19 7.47 10.69 7.43
N HIS A 20 6.39 11.26 6.91
CA HIS A 20 5.01 11.03 7.35
C HIS A 20 4.26 10.22 6.28
N ALA A 21 3.05 9.76 6.58
CA ALA A 21 2.13 9.21 5.57
C ALA A 21 1.95 10.12 4.33
N ALA A 22 2.24 11.42 4.49
CA ALA A 22 2.31 12.42 3.43
C ALA A 22 3.33 12.09 2.33
N ASP A 23 4.37 11.29 2.58
CA ASP A 23 5.41 10.97 1.59
C ASP A 23 5.05 9.74 0.74
N LEU A 24 4.21 8.84 1.28
CA LEU A 24 3.79 7.65 0.56
C LEU A 24 2.85 7.96 -0.61
N LEU A 25 1.91 8.90 -0.44
CA LEU A 25 0.90 9.19 -1.45
C LEU A 25 1.50 9.82 -2.73
N PRO A 26 2.40 10.82 -2.67
CA PRO A 26 3.07 11.35 -3.85
C PRO A 26 3.85 10.27 -4.62
N ILE A 27 4.54 9.38 -3.92
CA ILE A 27 5.31 8.28 -4.54
C ILE A 27 4.36 7.27 -5.21
N ALA A 28 3.28 6.88 -4.52
CA ALA A 28 2.26 6.00 -5.10
C ALA A 28 1.62 6.65 -6.34
N ALA A 29 1.36 7.95 -6.30
CA ALA A 29 0.79 8.69 -7.42
C ALA A 29 1.75 8.80 -8.60
N GLU A 30 3.04 9.11 -8.36
CA GLU A 30 4.09 9.11 -9.38
C GLU A 30 4.16 7.75 -10.07
N LEU A 31 4.23 6.67 -9.30
CA LEU A 31 4.30 5.32 -9.82
C LEU A 31 3.04 4.95 -10.60
N ALA A 32 1.84 5.29 -10.10
CA ALA A 32 0.58 5.05 -10.78
C ALA A 32 0.48 5.79 -12.13
N ASN A 33 1.10 6.95 -12.27
CA ASN A 33 1.12 7.71 -13.52
C ASN A 33 2.04 7.12 -14.60
N THR A 34 2.96 6.21 -14.24
CA THR A 34 3.81 5.54 -15.24
C THR A 34 3.03 4.66 -16.21
N ALA A 35 1.82 4.24 -15.83
CA ALA A 35 0.95 3.41 -16.62
C ALA A 35 1.58 2.07 -17.10
N MET A 36 2.59 1.56 -16.38
CA MET A 36 3.29 0.32 -16.73
C MET A 36 2.35 -0.90 -16.75
N PRO A 37 2.66 -1.95 -17.54
CA PRO A 37 1.96 -3.22 -17.51
C PRO A 37 1.96 -3.92 -16.14
N TYR A 38 1.00 -4.83 -15.96
CA TYR A 38 1.03 -5.82 -14.89
C TYR A 38 2.05 -6.91 -15.22
N VAL A 39 3.00 -7.18 -14.33
CA VAL A 39 3.97 -8.27 -14.48
C VAL A 39 3.98 -9.11 -13.21
N TYR A 40 3.43 -10.32 -13.29
CA TYR A 40 3.32 -11.24 -12.15
C TYR A 40 4.69 -11.53 -11.51
N GLY A 41 4.78 -11.39 -10.18
CA GLY A 41 5.99 -11.61 -9.40
C GLY A 41 7.05 -10.51 -9.56
N SER A 42 6.67 -9.32 -10.03
CA SER A 42 7.60 -8.21 -10.24
C SER A 42 7.45 -7.13 -9.17
N GLY A 43 8.50 -6.95 -8.36
CA GLY A 43 8.71 -5.81 -7.46
C GLY A 43 9.82 -4.85 -7.92
N ASP A 44 10.18 -4.90 -9.20
CA ASP A 44 11.24 -4.10 -9.80
C ASP A 44 10.76 -3.42 -11.09
N VAL A 45 10.81 -2.08 -11.09
CA VAL A 45 10.45 -1.23 -12.23
C VAL A 45 11.31 -1.51 -13.47
N ALA A 46 12.56 -1.94 -13.29
CA ALA A 46 13.45 -2.26 -14.40
C ALA A 46 12.98 -3.47 -15.23
N ARG A 47 12.09 -4.30 -14.67
CA ARG A 47 11.46 -5.42 -15.38
C ARG A 47 10.31 -4.99 -16.31
N GLY A 48 10.05 -3.68 -16.42
CA GLY A 48 9.05 -3.12 -17.33
C GLY A 48 7.61 -3.20 -16.82
N GLY A 49 7.40 -3.57 -15.55
CA GLY A 49 6.08 -3.60 -14.93
C GLY A 49 6.12 -4.19 -13.53
N LEU A 50 4.99 -4.11 -12.82
CA LEU A 50 4.88 -4.50 -11.41
C LEU A 50 3.62 -5.35 -11.21
N ASP A 51 3.65 -6.27 -10.25
CA ASP A 51 2.42 -6.85 -9.71
C ASP A 51 1.90 -6.05 -8.52
N CYS A 52 0.85 -6.56 -7.88
CA CYS A 52 0.16 -5.86 -6.80
C CYS A 52 1.07 -5.62 -5.58
N SER A 53 1.73 -6.66 -5.07
CA SER A 53 2.64 -6.56 -3.93
C SER A 53 3.93 -5.83 -4.29
N GLY A 54 4.42 -5.98 -5.51
CA GLY A 54 5.59 -5.28 -6.04
C GLY A 54 5.38 -3.77 -6.16
N PHE A 55 4.18 -3.33 -6.56
CA PHE A 55 3.82 -1.90 -6.48
C PHE A 55 3.96 -1.37 -5.05
N VAL A 56 3.41 -2.10 -4.07
CA VAL A 56 3.50 -1.74 -2.65
C VAL A 56 4.95 -1.74 -2.17
N GLN A 57 5.77 -2.74 -2.53
CA GLN A 57 7.19 -2.78 -2.19
C GLN A 57 7.94 -1.54 -2.66
N VAL A 58 7.78 -1.17 -3.94
CA VAL A 58 8.48 0.00 -4.51
C VAL A 58 8.08 1.28 -3.78
N VAL A 59 6.79 1.45 -3.51
CA VAL A 59 6.29 2.63 -2.80
C VAL A 59 6.84 2.69 -1.37
N PHE A 60 6.74 1.60 -0.61
CA PHE A 60 7.21 1.56 0.79
C PHE A 60 8.72 1.67 0.92
N ARG A 61 9.48 1.06 0.00
CA ARG A 61 10.94 1.21 -0.06
C ARG A 61 11.34 2.66 -0.32
N ARG A 62 10.70 3.33 -1.28
CA ARG A 62 11.02 4.73 -1.60
C ARG A 62 10.54 5.69 -0.51
N ALA A 63 9.38 5.44 0.09
CA ALA A 63 8.80 6.32 1.11
C ALA A 63 9.51 6.18 2.45
N TYR A 64 9.75 4.95 2.92
CA TYR A 64 10.16 4.68 4.30
C TYR A 64 11.48 3.91 4.40
N GLY A 65 12.11 3.52 3.29
CA GLY A 65 13.23 2.56 3.31
C GLY A 65 12.80 1.18 3.79
N LEU A 66 11.50 0.86 3.77
CA LEU A 66 10.97 -0.39 4.29
C LEU A 66 10.82 -1.44 3.18
N GLU A 67 11.57 -2.54 3.30
CA GLU A 67 11.43 -3.70 2.42
C GLU A 67 10.29 -4.60 2.90
N LEU A 68 9.12 -4.44 2.31
CA LEU A 68 8.00 -5.34 2.54
C LEU A 68 8.20 -6.68 1.82
N PRO A 69 7.57 -7.77 2.27
CA PRO A 69 7.58 -9.04 1.55
C PRO A 69 7.05 -8.92 0.11
N ASP A 70 7.48 -9.85 -0.75
CA ASP A 70 7.18 -9.90 -2.20
C ASP A 70 5.75 -10.34 -2.53
N GLU A 71 4.97 -10.74 -1.53
CA GLU A 71 3.66 -11.34 -1.69
C GLU A 71 2.61 -10.61 -0.85
N ALA A 72 1.46 -10.30 -1.43
CA ALA A 72 0.35 -9.61 -0.76
C ALA A 72 -0.04 -10.28 0.58
N GLY A 73 -0.10 -11.62 0.62
CA GLY A 73 -0.40 -12.37 1.83
C GLY A 73 0.68 -12.26 2.91
N LYS A 74 1.96 -12.20 2.53
CA LYS A 74 3.05 -11.96 3.48
C LYS A 74 3.08 -10.51 3.95
N GLN A 75 2.73 -9.54 3.10
CA GLN A 75 2.57 -8.13 3.49
C GLN A 75 1.46 -7.97 4.52
N TYR A 76 0.32 -8.65 4.31
CA TYR A 76 -0.75 -8.72 5.30
C TYR A 76 -0.26 -9.27 6.64
N LEU A 77 0.45 -10.40 6.65
CA LEU A 77 1.01 -10.98 7.88
C LEU A 77 2.01 -10.03 8.55
N TYR A 78 2.87 -9.37 7.77
CA TYR A 78 3.79 -8.35 8.28
C TYR A 78 3.04 -7.22 8.98
N LEU A 79 1.96 -6.71 8.39
CA LEU A 79 1.13 -5.66 9.00
C LEU A 79 0.42 -6.12 10.27
N ARG A 80 0.06 -7.41 10.39
CA ARG A 80 -0.50 -7.94 11.64
C ARG A 80 0.51 -7.92 12.79
N GLU A 81 1.79 -8.06 12.48
CA GLU A 81 2.87 -8.06 13.47
C GLU A 81 3.40 -6.65 13.77
N HIS A 82 3.45 -5.78 12.77
CA HIS A 82 4.16 -4.48 12.83
C HIS A 82 3.25 -3.25 12.65
N GLY A 83 1.95 -3.45 12.43
CA GLY A 83 1.01 -2.38 12.12
C GLY A 83 -0.34 -2.57 12.81
N ARG A 84 -1.36 -1.92 12.24
CA ARG A 84 -2.76 -2.12 12.62
C ARG A 84 -3.50 -2.73 11.46
N VAL A 85 -4.31 -3.75 11.73
CA VAL A 85 -5.12 -4.46 10.74
C VAL A 85 -6.54 -4.57 11.26
N TRP A 86 -7.50 -4.28 10.38
CA TRP A 86 -8.93 -4.41 10.64
C TRP A 86 -9.53 -5.46 9.71
N ASP A 87 -10.34 -6.35 10.29
CA ASP A 87 -11.15 -7.29 9.53
C ASP A 87 -12.20 -6.52 8.71
N ALA A 88 -12.39 -6.92 7.46
CA ALA A 88 -13.42 -6.36 6.59
C ALA A 88 -14.38 -7.44 6.07
N THR A 89 -14.28 -8.68 6.57
CA THR A 89 -15.07 -9.83 6.10
C THR A 89 -16.51 -9.79 6.61
N THR A 90 -16.75 -9.18 7.78
CA THR A 90 -18.07 -9.03 8.39
C THR A 90 -18.77 -7.71 8.08
N GLY A 91 -18.02 -6.72 7.62
CA GLY A 91 -18.48 -5.35 7.46
C GLY A 91 -17.30 -4.40 7.40
N TRP A 92 -17.43 -3.33 6.61
CA TRP A 92 -16.48 -2.22 6.58
C TRP A 92 -17.19 -1.01 5.97
N LYS A 93 -16.63 0.19 6.19
CA LYS A 93 -17.12 1.40 5.52
C LYS A 93 -15.96 2.18 4.90
N LEU A 94 -16.22 2.85 3.77
CA LEU A 94 -15.19 3.62 3.07
C LEU A 94 -14.61 4.74 3.95
N GLU A 95 -15.40 5.27 4.86
CA GLU A 95 -15.02 6.32 5.80
C GLU A 95 -14.03 5.85 6.88
N GLU A 96 -13.85 4.54 7.07
CA GLU A 96 -12.86 3.98 7.99
C GLU A 96 -11.45 3.99 7.39
N LEU A 97 -11.34 4.02 6.06
CA LEU A 97 -10.06 4.05 5.36
C LEU A 97 -9.42 5.44 5.44
N GLN A 98 -8.13 5.45 5.72
CA GLN A 98 -7.29 6.65 5.65
C GLN A 98 -6.32 6.55 4.49
N PRO A 99 -6.02 7.67 3.79
CA PRO A 99 -5.00 7.68 2.76
C PRO A 99 -3.69 7.06 3.26
N GLY A 100 -3.17 6.08 2.51
CA GLY A 100 -2.00 5.29 2.85
C GLY A 100 -2.30 3.90 3.41
N ASP A 101 -3.55 3.62 3.76
CA ASP A 101 -3.95 2.27 4.17
C ASP A 101 -3.77 1.27 3.01
N LEU A 102 -3.26 0.09 3.35
CA LEU A 102 -3.24 -1.07 2.46
C LEU A 102 -4.59 -1.77 2.53
N ILE A 103 -5.17 -2.04 1.37
CA ILE A 103 -6.43 -2.75 1.21
C ILE A 103 -6.12 -4.13 0.65
N PHE A 104 -6.64 -5.19 1.27
CA PHE A 104 -6.33 -6.58 0.93
C PHE A 104 -7.56 -7.37 0.48
N TRP A 105 -7.43 -8.11 -0.61
CA TRP A 105 -8.49 -8.99 -1.12
C TRP A 105 -8.06 -10.45 -1.15
N SER A 106 -9.06 -11.31 -1.04
CA SER A 106 -8.98 -12.74 -1.31
C SER A 106 -9.73 -13.07 -2.62
N GLY A 107 -9.41 -14.23 -3.22
CA GLY A 107 -10.14 -14.76 -4.38
C GLY A 107 -9.91 -14.05 -5.72
N THR A 108 -8.81 -13.31 -5.92
CA THR A 108 -8.45 -12.80 -7.28
C THR A 108 -7.80 -13.87 -8.16
N HIS A 109 -7.23 -14.92 -7.54
CA HIS A 109 -6.78 -16.15 -8.18
C HIS A 109 -6.81 -17.30 -7.16
N PRO A 110 -6.79 -18.58 -7.61
CA PRO A 110 -6.67 -19.71 -6.70
C PRO A 110 -5.37 -19.65 -5.89
N THR A 111 -5.43 -19.96 -4.60
CA THR A 111 -4.26 -20.02 -3.72
C THR A 111 -4.46 -21.08 -2.64
N ASN A 112 -3.40 -21.85 -2.36
CA ASN A 112 -3.33 -22.80 -1.24
C ASN A 112 -2.37 -22.31 -0.15
N ARG A 113 -2.00 -21.01 -0.19
CA ARG A 113 -1.01 -20.41 0.73
C ARG A 113 -1.62 -20.22 2.12
N PRO A 114 -0.79 -20.09 3.18
CA PRO A 114 -1.29 -19.90 4.55
C PRO A 114 -2.22 -18.69 4.70
N SER A 115 -1.93 -17.59 4.00
CA SER A 115 -2.84 -16.44 3.92
C SER A 115 -3.78 -16.57 2.72
N PRO A 116 -5.09 -16.30 2.87
CA PRO A 116 -6.04 -16.28 1.75
C PRO A 116 -5.90 -15.03 0.87
N ILE A 117 -5.07 -14.05 1.27
CA ILE A 117 -4.86 -12.82 0.52
C ILE A 117 -4.16 -13.11 -0.81
N THR A 118 -4.72 -12.55 -1.88
CA THR A 118 -4.25 -12.71 -3.27
C THR A 118 -4.04 -11.36 -3.97
N HIS A 119 -4.41 -10.24 -3.32
CA HIS A 119 -4.23 -8.92 -3.90
C HIS A 119 -4.11 -7.83 -2.82
N VAL A 120 -3.41 -6.75 -3.18
CA VAL A 120 -3.21 -5.57 -2.32
C VAL A 120 -3.15 -4.29 -3.14
N MET A 121 -3.67 -3.18 -2.60
CA MET A 121 -3.53 -1.82 -3.15
C MET A 121 -3.38 -0.78 -2.03
N ILE A 122 -2.94 0.43 -2.39
CA ILE A 122 -2.85 1.58 -1.49
C ILE A 122 -4.08 2.46 -1.66
N TYR A 123 -4.76 2.80 -0.57
CA TYR A 123 -5.84 3.79 -0.57
C TYR A 123 -5.28 5.21 -0.72
N MET A 124 -5.80 5.96 -1.68
CA MET A 124 -5.37 7.33 -1.97
C MET A 124 -6.31 8.40 -1.38
N GLY A 125 -7.39 7.98 -0.70
CA GLY A 125 -8.50 8.86 -0.34
C GLY A 125 -9.49 9.07 -1.49
N LYS A 126 -10.61 9.73 -1.18
CA LYS A 126 -11.65 10.13 -2.17
C LYS A 126 -12.05 8.99 -3.11
N ASN A 127 -12.32 7.79 -2.56
CA ASN A 127 -12.75 6.63 -3.33
C ASN A 127 -11.75 6.22 -4.44
N THR A 128 -10.45 6.44 -4.21
CA THR A 128 -9.38 6.13 -5.19
C THR A 128 -8.31 5.25 -4.54
N MET A 129 -7.78 4.32 -5.32
CA MET A 129 -6.66 3.44 -4.95
C MET A 129 -5.56 3.54 -6.00
N ALA A 130 -4.32 3.33 -5.60
CA ALA A 130 -3.18 3.18 -6.47
C ALA A 130 -2.60 1.76 -6.32
N GLY A 131 -2.26 1.13 -7.44
CA GLY A 131 -1.78 -0.24 -7.44
C GLY A 131 -1.49 -0.77 -8.83
N SER A 132 -1.30 -2.08 -8.90
CA SER A 132 -1.21 -2.82 -10.16
C SER A 132 -2.15 -4.01 -10.12
N GLN A 133 -2.97 -4.19 -11.15
CA GLN A 133 -3.88 -5.35 -11.28
C GLN A 133 -3.92 -5.87 -12.71
N ASN A 134 -4.18 -7.17 -12.86
CA ASN A 134 -4.23 -7.85 -14.16
C ASN A 134 -5.62 -7.77 -14.84
N ALA A 135 -6.59 -7.11 -14.22
CA ALA A 135 -7.95 -6.96 -14.75
C ALA A 135 -8.50 -5.57 -14.42
N GLY A 136 -9.63 -5.19 -15.00
CA GLY A 136 -10.29 -3.91 -14.73
C GLY A 136 -9.64 -2.71 -15.41
N LYS A 137 -10.38 -1.60 -15.45
CA LYS A 137 -9.98 -0.37 -16.14
C LYS A 137 -9.39 0.65 -15.16
N ARG A 138 -8.22 1.16 -15.49
CA ARG A 138 -7.61 2.31 -14.80
C ARG A 138 -8.45 3.58 -14.93
N LEU A 139 -8.46 4.42 -13.91
CA LEU A 139 -9.05 5.76 -13.94
C LEU A 139 -8.23 6.71 -14.83
N ASN A 140 -6.90 6.52 -14.86
CA ASN A 140 -5.96 7.35 -15.60
C ASN A 140 -5.55 6.75 -16.96
N GLY A 141 -6.36 5.86 -17.54
CA GLY A 141 -6.04 5.30 -18.86
C GLY A 141 -6.98 4.21 -19.35
N THR A 142 -6.50 3.45 -20.33
CA THR A 142 -7.15 2.25 -20.84
C THR A 142 -6.42 1.00 -20.33
N GLY A 143 -7.12 -0.14 -20.24
CA GLY A 143 -6.50 -1.40 -19.83
C GLY A 143 -6.16 -1.52 -18.34
N ASN A 144 -5.38 -2.56 -18.04
CA ASN A 144 -4.95 -3.01 -16.72
C ASN A 144 -3.49 -2.53 -16.43
N GLY A 145 -2.86 -3.05 -15.38
CA GLY A 145 -1.49 -2.69 -14.98
C GLY A 145 -1.41 -1.68 -13.86
N VAL A 146 -0.28 -0.99 -13.78
CA VAL A 146 0.00 0.07 -12.81
C VAL A 146 -0.88 1.28 -13.10
N GLY A 147 -1.59 1.78 -12.09
CA GLY A 147 -2.49 2.92 -12.26
C GLY A 147 -3.36 3.24 -11.05
N PHE A 148 -4.30 4.14 -11.29
CA PHE A 148 -5.36 4.48 -10.33
C PHE A 148 -6.61 3.66 -10.60
N PHE A 149 -7.30 3.25 -9.53
CA PHE A 149 -8.53 2.46 -9.58
C PHE A 149 -9.57 3.04 -8.63
N ARG A 150 -10.85 2.86 -8.95
CA ARG A 150 -11.93 3.25 -8.03
C ARG A 150 -11.92 2.32 -6.81
N CYS A 151 -11.99 2.88 -5.61
CA CYS A 151 -12.12 2.13 -4.36
C CYS A 151 -13.55 1.61 -4.18
N HIS A 152 -13.94 0.66 -5.02
CA HIS A 152 -15.22 -0.03 -4.90
C HIS A 152 -14.96 -1.50 -4.57
N PRO A 153 -14.42 -1.79 -3.37
CA PRO A 153 -14.12 -3.16 -3.01
C PRO A 153 -15.45 -3.93 -2.89
N THR A 154 -15.39 -5.21 -3.23
CA THR A 154 -16.56 -6.07 -3.23
C THR A 154 -17.20 -6.15 -1.83
N PRO A 155 -18.53 -6.28 -1.75
CA PRO A 155 -19.21 -6.42 -0.46
C PRO A 155 -18.65 -7.59 0.36
N PRO A 156 -18.63 -7.48 1.71
CA PRO A 156 -18.21 -8.57 2.59
C PRO A 156 -18.97 -9.86 2.29
N THR A 157 -18.29 -11.00 2.33
CA THR A 157 -18.88 -12.29 1.96
C THR A 157 -19.22 -13.21 3.13
N GLY A 158 -18.90 -12.85 4.39
CA GLY A 158 -19.37 -13.61 5.55
C GLY A 158 -18.39 -13.71 6.73
N ASN A 159 -18.87 -14.41 7.78
CA ASN A 159 -18.29 -14.48 9.13
C ASN A 159 -16.93 -15.22 9.19
N PRO A 160 -15.85 -14.60 9.73
CA PRO A 160 -14.51 -15.20 9.88
C PRO A 160 -14.46 -16.33 10.92
N LEU A 161 -15.51 -16.50 11.73
CA LEU A 161 -15.65 -17.58 12.73
C LEU A 161 -16.23 -18.88 12.14
N ILE A 162 -16.65 -18.85 10.86
CA ILE A 162 -17.06 -20.03 10.10
C ILE A 162 -15.90 -20.41 9.19
N ASP A 163 -15.68 -21.71 9.00
CA ASP A 163 -14.68 -22.26 8.07
C ASP A 163 -14.52 -21.38 6.81
N GLN A 164 -13.30 -20.90 6.58
CA GLN A 164 -12.96 -19.96 5.51
C GLN A 164 -12.69 -20.67 4.18
N GLU A 165 -12.60 -22.01 4.18
CA GLU A 165 -12.37 -22.81 2.97
C GLU A 165 -13.35 -22.51 1.83
N PRO A 166 -14.68 -22.33 2.05
CA PRO A 166 -15.63 -22.00 0.99
C PRO A 166 -15.43 -20.60 0.37
N PHE A 167 -14.74 -19.69 1.07
CA PHE A 167 -14.59 -18.29 0.65
C PHE A 167 -13.19 -17.98 0.09
N ARG A 168 -12.23 -18.91 0.22
CA ARG A 168 -10.83 -18.75 -0.21
C ARG A 168 -10.67 -18.41 -1.69
N GLN A 169 -11.67 -18.72 -2.50
CA GLN A 169 -11.68 -18.50 -3.96
C GLN A 169 -12.76 -17.51 -4.42
N LYS A 170 -13.51 -16.91 -3.50
CA LYS A 170 -14.52 -15.91 -3.84
C LYS A 170 -13.92 -14.52 -3.68
N LEU A 171 -14.02 -13.68 -4.71
CA LEU A 171 -13.51 -12.31 -4.64
C LEU A 171 -14.23 -11.51 -3.54
N HIS A 172 -13.50 -11.15 -2.48
CA HIS A 172 -14.02 -10.32 -1.40
C HIS A 172 -12.92 -9.45 -0.79
N LEU A 173 -13.33 -8.31 -0.24
CA LEU A 173 -12.46 -7.55 0.65
C LEU A 173 -12.24 -8.35 1.93
N TYR A 174 -10.97 -8.57 2.28
CA TYR A 174 -10.62 -9.38 3.43
C TYR A 174 -10.26 -8.51 4.63
N ALA A 175 -9.38 -7.53 4.41
CA ALA A 175 -8.91 -6.65 5.47
C ALA A 175 -8.40 -5.34 4.89
N TYR A 176 -8.22 -4.36 5.76
CA TYR A 176 -7.37 -3.21 5.49
C TYR A 176 -6.40 -3.01 6.65
N GLY A 177 -5.26 -2.40 6.37
CA GLY A 177 -4.22 -2.24 7.36
C GLY A 177 -3.46 -0.94 7.19
N ARG A 178 -2.98 -0.42 8.31
CA ARG A 178 -2.17 0.78 8.40
C ARG A 178 -0.79 0.41 8.91
N VAL A 179 0.23 0.78 8.15
CA VAL A 179 1.61 0.70 8.65
C VAL A 179 1.83 1.87 9.58
N THR A 180 2.34 1.57 10.77
CA THR A 180 2.91 2.60 11.64
C THR A 180 4.33 2.83 11.12
N PRO A 181 4.68 4.01 10.58
CA PRO A 181 6.04 4.28 10.17
C PRO A 181 6.97 4.05 11.37
N PRO A 182 8.16 3.45 11.20
CA PRO A 182 9.13 3.37 12.29
C PRO A 182 9.40 4.79 12.78
N VAL A 183 9.24 5.03 14.08
CA VAL A 183 9.69 6.27 14.70
C VAL A 183 11.18 6.33 14.42
N ALA A 184 11.63 7.33 13.65
CA ALA A 184 13.05 7.49 13.38
C ALA A 184 13.80 7.58 14.73
N THR A 185 14.53 6.53 15.08
CA THR A 185 15.45 6.55 16.22
C THR A 185 16.55 7.53 15.87
N GLN A 186 16.54 8.70 16.50
CA GLN A 186 17.66 9.64 16.39
C GLN A 186 18.92 8.98 16.97
N PRO A 187 20.08 9.05 16.30
CA PRO A 187 21.36 8.79 16.95
C PRO A 187 21.68 9.87 17.99
#